data_AF-A0A378Y7X9-F1
#
_entry.id   AF-A0A378Y7X9-F1
#
_cell.length_a   1.000
_cell.length_b   1.000
_cell.length_c   1.000
_cell.angle_alpha   90.00
_cell.angle_beta   90.00
_cell.angle_gamma   90.00
#
_symmetry.space_group_name_H-M   'P 1'
#
loop_
_entity.id
_entity.type
_entity.pdbx_description
1 polymer ?
#
loop_
_entity_poly.entity_id
_entity_poly.type
_entity_poly.pdbx_seq_one_letter_code
_entity_poly.pdbx_strand_id
1 'polypeptide(L)'
;MTEHPVPAPKPRACTVCGTRRCPCEHCHRACGLDHTPKLPTGAFPTVDNCNPHCPTEAFLPFLVGLPGMRGASMAIPIAGLRQWSQRLWNGGARRVERQTEFYWPPKAGEINPMFAAGEWKDEPPPADWSTEVDINKLSGALQAELARQFAEREELAAAARPPEVPRAYVTHLTRFDPNEHTVTEVLAHLRTASAAEIARVIALESSGSKRAGILKRYPERG
;
A
#
# COMPACT_ATOMS: atom_id res chain seq x y z
N MET A 1 35.03 18.44 -41.73
CA MET A 1 34.00 19.08 -40.88
C MET A 1 34.11 18.44 -39.51
N THR A 2 34.70 19.14 -38.55
CA THR A 2 34.86 18.64 -37.18
C THR A 2 33.60 18.95 -36.39
N GLU A 3 32.81 17.93 -36.10
CA GLU A 3 31.65 18.06 -35.22
C GLU A 3 32.13 18.40 -33.80
N HIS A 4 31.80 19.61 -33.35
CA HIS A 4 32.01 19.98 -31.96
C HIS A 4 30.96 19.26 -31.09
N PRO A 5 31.36 18.51 -30.06
CA PRO A 5 30.41 17.84 -29.18
C PRO A 5 29.55 18.89 -28.47
N VAL A 6 28.23 18.77 -28.61
CA VAL A 6 27.26 19.59 -27.88
C VAL A 6 27.44 19.33 -26.38
N PRO A 7 27.76 20.34 -25.56
CA PRO A 7 27.96 20.13 -24.13
C PRO A 7 26.66 19.63 -23.49
N ALA A 8 26.78 18.62 -22.63
CA ALA A 8 25.63 18.07 -21.92
C ALA A 8 24.84 19.17 -21.21
N PRO A 9 23.50 19.17 -21.30
CA PRO A 9 22.67 20.21 -20.68
C PRO A 9 22.92 20.24 -19.18
N LYS A 10 23.41 21.39 -18.69
CA LYS A 10 23.65 21.60 -17.25
C LYS A 10 22.31 21.55 -16.51
N PRO A 11 22.18 20.79 -15.41
CA PRO A 11 20.95 20.75 -14.64
C PRO A 11 20.67 22.15 -14.07
N ARG A 12 19.60 22.79 -14.56
CA ARG A 12 19.14 24.08 -14.06
C ARG A 12 18.42 23.87 -12.72
N ALA A 13 18.66 24.76 -11.77
CA ALA A 13 17.90 24.76 -10.52
C ALA A 13 16.42 25.02 -10.84
N CYS A 14 15.50 24.30 -10.18
CA CYS A 14 14.07 24.56 -10.31
C CYS A 14 13.81 26.02 -9.90
N THR A 15 13.16 26.80 -10.76
CA THR A 15 12.90 28.24 -10.54
C THR A 15 11.96 28.51 -9.38
N VAL A 16 11.29 27.47 -8.86
CA VAL A 16 10.34 27.53 -7.74
C VAL A 16 10.99 27.15 -6.41
N CYS A 17 11.66 25.99 -6.33
CA CYS A 17 12.22 25.48 -5.06
C CYS A 17 13.76 25.61 -4.95
N GLY A 18 14.46 26.12 -5.98
CA GLY A 18 15.93 26.29 -5.99
C GLY A 18 16.74 24.97 -5.98
N THR A 19 16.08 23.83 -5.79
CA THR A 19 16.75 22.53 -5.80
C THR A 19 17.14 22.14 -7.24
N ARG A 20 18.35 21.58 -7.37
CA ARG A 20 18.81 20.96 -8.62
C ARG A 20 18.44 19.48 -8.71
N ARG A 21 17.66 18.97 -7.75
CA ARG A 21 17.26 17.57 -7.64
C ARG A 21 15.77 17.45 -7.96
N CYS A 22 15.47 16.95 -9.16
CA CYS A 22 14.16 16.42 -9.49
C CYS A 22 14.03 15.04 -8.81
N PRO A 23 13.00 14.75 -8.01
CA PRO A 23 11.76 15.49 -7.76
C PRO A 23 11.73 16.16 -6.36
N CYS A 24 11.49 17.48 -6.29
CA CYS A 24 10.90 18.10 -5.08
C CYS A 24 9.37 18.08 -5.27
N GLU A 25 8.57 17.80 -4.24
CA GLU A 25 7.09 17.72 -4.30
C GLU A 25 6.43 18.96 -4.95
N HIS A 26 7.14 20.09 -5.01
CA HIS A 26 6.69 21.34 -5.65
C HIS A 26 6.92 21.42 -7.17
N CYS A 27 7.90 20.73 -7.78
CA CYS A 27 8.13 20.88 -9.24
C CYS A 27 7.15 20.05 -10.10
N HIS A 28 6.23 19.26 -9.51
CA HIS A 28 5.23 18.45 -10.25
C HIS A 28 4.26 19.28 -11.12
N ARG A 29 4.08 20.58 -10.84
CA ARG A 29 3.15 21.44 -11.61
C ARG A 29 3.80 22.16 -12.81
N ALA A 30 5.13 22.20 -12.92
CA ALA A 30 5.83 23.06 -13.89
C ALA A 30 6.48 22.31 -15.07
N CYS A 31 6.77 21.02 -14.93
CA CYS A 31 7.43 20.23 -15.99
C CYS A 31 6.47 19.62 -17.02
N GLY A 32 5.15 19.68 -16.79
CA GLY A 32 4.13 19.08 -17.67
C GLY A 32 4.15 17.56 -17.73
N LEU A 33 4.96 16.89 -16.90
CA LEU A 33 5.06 15.43 -16.83
C LEU A 33 4.46 14.91 -15.53
N ASP A 34 3.70 13.82 -15.64
CA ASP A 34 3.17 13.11 -14.49
C ASP A 34 4.28 12.28 -13.82
N HIS A 35 4.66 12.69 -12.61
CA HIS A 35 5.66 12.00 -11.78
C HIS A 35 5.03 11.09 -10.72
N THR A 36 3.70 10.92 -10.72
CA THR A 36 3.03 10.11 -9.70
C THR A 36 3.43 8.64 -9.79
N PRO A 37 3.69 7.98 -8.65
CA PRO A 37 3.83 6.53 -8.60
C PRO A 37 2.63 5.82 -9.24
N LYS A 38 2.88 4.88 -10.15
CA LYS A 38 1.85 4.04 -10.78
C LYS A 38 1.86 2.60 -10.26
N LEU A 39 2.97 2.15 -9.65
CA LEU A 39 3.11 0.79 -9.18
C LEU A 39 2.13 0.49 -8.03
N PRO A 40 1.22 -0.49 -8.18
CA PRO A 40 0.32 -0.89 -7.10
C PRO A 40 1.07 -1.47 -5.89
N THR A 41 0.53 -1.28 -4.69
CA THR A 41 1.11 -1.82 -3.46
C THR A 41 1.19 -3.35 -3.53
N GLY A 42 2.39 -3.90 -3.30
CA GLY A 42 2.62 -5.35 -3.32
C GLY A 42 2.72 -5.97 -4.71
N ALA A 43 2.59 -5.18 -5.79
CA ALA A 43 2.76 -5.68 -7.15
C ALA A 43 4.25 -5.80 -7.53
N PHE A 44 4.55 -6.76 -8.40
CA PHE A 44 5.86 -6.89 -9.03
C PHE A 44 6.06 -5.75 -10.05
N PRO A 45 7.21 -5.04 -10.06
CA PRO A 45 7.43 -3.93 -10.99
C PRO A 45 7.66 -4.44 -12.41
N THR A 46 6.84 -3.98 -13.33
CA THR A 46 6.93 -4.24 -14.77
C THR A 46 6.99 -2.93 -15.54
N VAL A 47 7.41 -3.01 -16.81
CA VAL A 47 7.46 -1.86 -17.71
C VAL A 47 6.10 -1.16 -17.82
N ASP A 48 5.00 -1.93 -17.79
CA ASP A 48 3.64 -1.44 -17.99
C ASP A 48 3.03 -0.81 -16.73
N ASN A 49 3.42 -1.29 -15.54
CA ASN A 49 2.85 -0.80 -14.28
C ASN A 49 3.71 0.24 -13.56
N CYS A 50 4.92 0.53 -14.04
CA CYS A 50 5.80 1.55 -13.49
C CYS A 50 5.77 2.84 -14.32
N ASN A 51 5.73 4.00 -13.65
CA ASN A 51 5.76 5.28 -14.35
C ASN A 51 7.18 5.61 -14.89
N PRO A 52 7.40 5.70 -16.22
CA PRO A 52 8.72 6.03 -16.80
C PRO A 52 9.23 7.42 -16.43
N HIS A 53 8.33 8.32 -16.01
CA HIS A 53 8.68 9.67 -15.63
C HIS A 53 8.83 9.82 -14.12
N CYS A 54 8.34 8.89 -13.30
CA CYS A 54 8.51 8.96 -11.85
C CYS A 54 9.96 8.57 -11.47
N PRO A 55 10.75 9.45 -10.85
CA PRO A 55 12.15 9.13 -10.53
C PRO A 55 12.33 7.89 -9.64
N THR A 56 11.35 7.60 -8.78
CA THR A 56 11.38 6.42 -7.90
C THR A 56 10.95 5.13 -8.60
N GLU A 57 10.30 5.20 -9.77
CA GLU A 57 9.79 4.02 -10.49
C GLU A 57 10.40 3.80 -11.87
N ALA A 58 10.97 4.84 -12.47
CA ALA A 58 11.47 4.83 -13.84
C ALA A 58 12.41 3.66 -14.13
N PHE A 59 13.20 3.23 -13.14
CA PHE A 59 14.15 2.13 -13.31
C PHE A 59 13.79 0.86 -12.55
N LEU A 60 12.68 0.83 -11.79
CA LEU A 60 12.29 -0.35 -11.02
C LEU A 60 12.17 -1.63 -11.86
N PRO A 61 11.57 -1.61 -13.06
CA PRO A 61 11.43 -2.83 -13.87
C PRO A 61 12.75 -3.44 -14.32
N PHE A 62 13.86 -2.67 -14.27
CA PHE A 62 15.19 -3.11 -14.70
C PHE A 62 16.10 -3.48 -13.52
N LEU A 63 15.60 -3.33 -12.29
CA LEU A 63 16.33 -3.67 -11.07
C LEU A 63 15.85 -4.99 -10.44
N VAL A 64 15.00 -5.72 -11.16
CA VAL A 64 14.51 -7.06 -10.81
C VAL A 64 15.16 -8.12 -11.69
N GLY A 65 15.29 -9.34 -11.16
CA GLY A 65 15.89 -10.47 -11.88
C GLY A 65 17.29 -10.17 -12.42
N LEU A 66 18.13 -9.48 -11.63
CA LEU A 66 19.46 -9.07 -12.08
C LEU A 66 20.32 -10.29 -12.49
N PRO A 67 21.22 -10.14 -13.48
CA PRO A 67 22.11 -11.21 -13.90
C PRO A 67 22.89 -11.83 -12.73
N GLY A 68 22.89 -13.16 -12.65
CA GLY A 68 23.57 -13.90 -11.59
C GLY A 68 22.74 -14.12 -10.31
N MET A 69 21.53 -13.57 -10.22
CA MET A 69 20.59 -13.92 -9.16
C MET A 69 20.06 -15.34 -9.35
N ARG A 70 20.13 -16.16 -8.29
CA ARG A 70 19.50 -17.49 -8.23
C ARG A 70 18.39 -17.43 -7.18
N GLY A 71 17.16 -17.74 -7.58
CA GLY A 71 16.05 -17.89 -6.63
C GLY A 71 15.16 -16.70 -6.39
N ALA A 72 15.68 -15.63 -5.83
CA ALA A 72 14.88 -14.45 -5.59
C ALA A 72 14.85 -13.60 -6.86
N SER A 73 13.65 -13.31 -7.39
CA SER A 73 13.48 -12.30 -8.44
C SER A 73 13.82 -10.88 -7.93
N MET A 74 13.87 -10.68 -6.61
CA MET A 74 14.28 -9.43 -5.95
C MET A 74 15.08 -9.73 -4.66
N ALA A 75 16.36 -9.38 -4.61
CA ALA A 75 17.16 -9.47 -3.38
C ALA A 75 16.93 -8.28 -2.45
N ILE A 76 16.56 -7.13 -3.02
CA ILE A 76 16.32 -5.88 -2.31
C ILE A 76 14.81 -5.60 -2.35
N PRO A 77 14.20 -5.23 -1.21
CA PRO A 77 12.80 -4.80 -1.20
C PRO A 77 12.55 -3.62 -2.13
N ILE A 78 11.32 -3.50 -2.65
CA ILE A 78 10.90 -2.41 -3.55
C ILE A 78 11.24 -1.02 -2.97
N ALA A 79 11.12 -0.83 -1.65
CA ALA A 79 11.49 0.43 -1.01
C ALA A 79 12.97 0.80 -1.18
N GLY A 80 13.88 -0.17 -1.16
CA GLY A 80 15.31 0.03 -1.46
C GLY A 80 15.55 0.29 -2.94
N LEU A 81 14.90 -0.49 -3.82
CA LEU A 81 15.00 -0.29 -5.27
C LEU A 81 14.50 1.08 -5.72
N ARG A 82 13.47 1.64 -5.06
CA ARG A 82 12.98 3.01 -5.29
C ARG A 82 14.07 4.05 -5.05
N GLN A 83 14.91 3.87 -4.03
CA GLN A 83 16.03 4.76 -3.73
C GLN A 83 17.13 4.65 -4.81
N TRP A 84 17.37 3.45 -5.33
CA TRP A 84 18.33 3.23 -6.41
C TRP A 84 17.84 3.85 -7.72
N SER A 85 16.58 3.65 -8.08
CA SER A 85 15.95 4.32 -9.23
C SER A 85 16.09 5.84 -9.12
N GLN A 86 15.79 6.41 -7.94
CA GLN A 86 15.94 7.83 -7.70
C GLN A 86 17.39 8.31 -7.86
N ARG A 87 18.37 7.50 -7.44
CA ARG A 87 19.80 7.80 -7.59
C ARG A 87 20.22 7.79 -9.07
N LEU A 88 19.78 6.79 -9.85
CA LEU A 88 20.01 6.71 -11.30
C LEU A 88 19.42 7.92 -12.02
N TRP A 89 18.18 8.28 -11.70
CA TRP A 89 17.52 9.46 -12.25
C TRP A 89 18.29 10.76 -11.96
N ASN A 90 18.72 10.92 -10.71
CA ASN A 90 19.53 12.07 -10.28
C ASN A 90 20.91 12.10 -10.94
N GLY A 91 21.47 10.94 -11.29
CA GLY A 91 22.69 10.80 -12.08
C GLY A 91 22.52 11.16 -13.55
N GLY A 92 21.29 11.44 -14.01
CA GLY A 92 20.98 11.82 -15.38
C GLY A 92 20.49 10.67 -16.26
N ALA A 93 20.37 9.45 -15.72
CA ALA A 93 19.81 8.34 -16.48
C ALA A 93 18.35 8.63 -16.88
N ARG A 94 17.98 8.25 -18.10
CA ARG A 94 16.60 8.31 -18.61
C ARG A 94 16.31 7.01 -19.36
N ARG A 95 15.06 6.56 -19.34
CA ARG A 95 14.63 5.44 -20.17
C ARG A 95 14.77 5.82 -21.63
N VAL A 96 15.29 4.89 -22.42
CA VAL A 96 15.23 4.97 -23.88
C VAL A 96 13.81 4.72 -24.36
N GLU A 97 13.45 5.27 -25.52
CA GLU A 97 12.14 5.08 -26.13
C GLU A 97 11.91 3.62 -26.55
N ARG A 98 12.93 3.00 -27.16
CA ARG A 98 12.91 1.60 -27.58
C ARG A 98 13.82 0.76 -26.71
N GLN A 99 13.22 -0.14 -25.93
CA GLN A 99 13.90 -1.14 -25.13
C GLN A 99 14.50 -2.25 -26.02
N THR A 100 15.68 -2.73 -25.65
CA THR A 100 16.41 -3.80 -26.35
C THR A 100 16.40 -5.13 -25.61
N GLU A 101 16.29 -5.11 -24.28
CA GLU A 101 16.28 -6.32 -23.44
C GLU A 101 15.02 -6.36 -22.59
N PHE A 102 14.39 -7.52 -22.47
CA PHE A 102 13.09 -7.72 -21.82
C PHE A 102 13.19 -8.79 -20.74
N TYR A 103 12.52 -8.54 -19.62
CA TYR A 103 12.42 -9.50 -18.53
C TYR A 103 11.39 -10.58 -18.84
N TRP A 104 11.83 -11.83 -18.78
CA TRP A 104 11.03 -13.04 -18.89
C TRP A 104 10.84 -13.61 -17.49
N PRO A 105 9.65 -13.46 -16.88
CA PRO A 105 9.40 -14.05 -15.58
C PRO A 105 9.44 -15.59 -15.69
N PRO A 106 9.76 -16.30 -14.59
CA PRO A 106 9.75 -17.76 -14.57
C PRO A 106 8.47 -18.37 -15.16
N LYS A 107 8.62 -19.41 -15.98
CA LYS A 107 7.45 -20.06 -16.58
C LYS A 107 6.69 -20.85 -15.52
N ALA A 108 5.36 -20.85 -15.64
CA ALA A 108 4.49 -21.71 -14.84
C ALA A 108 4.95 -23.18 -14.88
N GLY A 109 5.19 -23.78 -13.71
CA GLY A 109 5.55 -25.20 -13.58
C GLY A 109 7.04 -25.53 -13.62
N GLU A 110 7.94 -24.55 -13.80
CA GLU A 110 9.37 -24.78 -13.60
C GLU A 110 9.66 -25.03 -12.11
N ILE A 111 10.15 -26.24 -11.83
CA ILE A 111 10.28 -26.83 -10.50
C ILE A 111 11.43 -26.15 -9.75
N ASN A 112 11.13 -25.00 -9.16
CA ASN A 112 11.32 -24.65 -7.75
C ASN A 112 11.26 -23.12 -7.64
N PRO A 113 10.19 -22.54 -7.04
CA PRO A 113 10.05 -21.10 -6.82
C PRO A 113 11.22 -20.45 -6.06
N MET A 114 12.04 -21.24 -5.36
CA MET A 114 13.27 -20.81 -4.71
C MET A 114 14.47 -20.66 -5.64
N PHE A 115 14.39 -20.99 -6.93
CA PHE A 115 15.53 -20.90 -7.87
C PHE A 115 15.29 -20.10 -9.15
N ALA A 116 14.05 -19.75 -9.49
CA ALA A 116 13.75 -19.07 -10.74
C ALA A 116 13.63 -17.55 -10.55
N ALA A 117 14.67 -16.80 -10.92
CA ALA A 117 14.71 -15.33 -10.88
C ALA A 117 14.17 -14.66 -12.16
N GLY A 118 13.77 -15.46 -13.16
CA GLY A 118 13.49 -15.02 -14.52
C GLY A 118 14.76 -14.88 -15.36
N GLU A 119 14.58 -14.59 -16.65
CA GLU A 119 15.66 -14.39 -17.62
C GLU A 119 15.52 -13.02 -18.29
N TRP A 120 16.60 -12.49 -18.84
CA TRP A 120 16.55 -11.31 -19.71
C TRP A 120 16.90 -11.74 -21.13
N LYS A 121 16.08 -11.32 -22.11
CA LYS A 121 16.24 -11.69 -23.53
C LYS A 121 16.04 -10.48 -24.44
N ASP A 122 16.52 -10.57 -25.67
CA ASP A 122 16.45 -9.47 -26.65
C ASP A 122 15.05 -9.29 -27.27
N GLU A 123 14.13 -10.20 -26.98
CA GLU A 123 12.75 -10.21 -27.46
C GLU A 123 11.76 -10.20 -26.28
N PRO A 124 10.59 -9.54 -26.42
CA PRO A 124 9.57 -9.56 -25.38
C PRO A 124 9.00 -10.96 -25.20
N PRO A 125 8.52 -11.32 -23.99
CA PRO A 125 7.79 -12.56 -23.79
C PRO A 125 6.54 -12.60 -24.68
N PRO A 126 6.17 -13.77 -25.23
CA PRO A 126 4.99 -13.90 -26.07
C PRO A 126 3.70 -13.66 -25.28
N ALA A 127 2.61 -13.28 -25.96
CA ALA A 127 1.36 -12.89 -25.31
C ALA A 127 0.69 -14.01 -24.49
N ASP A 128 1.01 -15.28 -24.79
CA ASP A 128 0.55 -16.47 -24.07
C ASP A 128 1.48 -16.86 -22.89
N TRP A 129 2.51 -16.07 -22.59
CA TRP A 129 3.41 -16.29 -21.47
C TRP A 129 2.68 -16.07 -20.14
N SER A 130 2.49 -17.16 -19.39
CA SER A 130 1.86 -17.12 -18.07
C SER A 130 2.83 -17.62 -16.99
N THR A 131 2.85 -16.90 -15.87
CA THR A 131 3.50 -17.30 -14.63
C THR A 131 2.56 -18.14 -13.75
N GLU A 132 1.27 -18.16 -14.06
CA GLU A 132 0.26 -18.89 -13.31
C GLU A 132 0.28 -20.38 -13.67
N VAL A 133 0.32 -21.22 -12.65
CA VAL A 133 0.20 -22.67 -12.82
C VAL A 133 -1.24 -22.99 -13.23
N ASP A 134 -1.43 -23.30 -14.51
CA ASP A 134 -2.69 -23.83 -15.01
C ASP A 134 -2.86 -25.28 -14.56
N ILE A 135 -3.64 -25.47 -13.49
CA ILE A 135 -3.93 -26.78 -12.90
C ILE A 135 -4.49 -27.73 -13.96
N ASN A 136 -5.26 -27.23 -14.93
CA ASN A 136 -5.89 -28.06 -15.97
C ASN A 136 -4.88 -28.63 -16.97
N LYS A 137 -3.68 -28.04 -17.06
CA LYS A 137 -2.59 -28.53 -17.91
C LYS A 137 -1.63 -29.47 -17.18
N LEU A 138 -1.80 -29.67 -15.87
CA LEU A 138 -1.04 -30.67 -15.12
C LEU A 138 -1.48 -32.09 -15.49
N SER A 139 -0.59 -33.08 -15.30
CA SER A 139 -0.97 -34.47 -15.50
C SER A 139 -2.08 -34.89 -14.53
N GLY A 140 -2.93 -35.84 -14.92
CA GLY A 140 -4.05 -36.29 -14.07
C GLY A 140 -3.60 -36.81 -12.70
N ALA A 141 -2.41 -37.44 -12.63
CA ALA A 141 -1.82 -37.87 -11.36
C ALA A 141 -1.44 -36.70 -10.45
N LEU A 142 -0.89 -35.62 -11.01
CA LEU A 142 -0.52 -34.42 -10.26
C LEU A 142 -1.74 -33.61 -9.83
N GLN A 143 -2.78 -33.55 -10.67
CA GLN A 143 -4.07 -32.95 -10.33
C GLN A 143 -4.73 -33.67 -9.15
N ALA A 144 -4.72 -35.01 -9.15
CA ALA A 144 -5.27 -35.82 -8.06
C ALA A 144 -4.52 -35.58 -6.74
N GLU A 145 -3.19 -35.49 -6.78
CA GLU A 145 -2.38 -35.22 -5.58
C GLU A 145 -2.60 -33.80 -5.04
N LEU A 146 -2.70 -32.79 -5.91
CA LEU A 146 -3.05 -31.41 -5.51
C LEU A 146 -4.43 -31.35 -4.85
N ALA A 147 -5.43 -32.02 -5.43
CA ALA A 147 -6.77 -32.09 -4.87
C ALA A 147 -6.76 -32.73 -3.47
N ARG A 148 -5.98 -33.80 -3.28
CA ARG A 148 -5.80 -34.44 -1.97
C ARG A 148 -5.20 -33.48 -0.93
N GLN A 149 -4.16 -32.75 -1.30
CA GLN A 149 -3.51 -31.78 -0.40
C GLN A 149 -4.42 -30.59 -0.04
N PHE A 150 -5.22 -30.11 -0.99
CA PHE A 150 -6.18 -29.04 -0.70
C PHE A 150 -7.29 -29.50 0.26
N ALA A 151 -7.82 -30.71 0.06
CA ALA A 151 -8.81 -31.29 0.96
C ALA A 151 -8.26 -31.44 2.39
N GLU A 152 -7.05 -31.98 2.53
CA GLU A 152 -6.38 -32.12 3.83
C GLU A 152 -6.18 -30.77 4.53
N ARG A 153 -5.76 -29.73 3.79
CA ARG A 153 -5.64 -28.37 4.33
C ARG A 153 -6.98 -27.76 4.73
N GLU A 154 -8.03 -28.01 3.96
CA GLU A 154 -9.37 -27.52 4.26
C GLU A 154 -9.92 -28.16 5.53
N GLU A 155 -9.72 -29.46 5.71
CA GLU A 155 -10.08 -30.17 6.94
C GLU A 155 -9.35 -29.62 8.16
N LEU A 156 -8.03 -29.41 8.05
CA LEU A 156 -7.23 -28.78 9.11
C LEU A 156 -7.70 -27.34 9.41
N ALA A 157 -8.01 -26.56 8.37
CA ALA A 157 -8.51 -25.20 8.53
C ALA A 157 -9.92 -25.16 9.14
N ALA A 158 -10.78 -26.12 8.81
CA ALA A 158 -12.10 -26.28 9.40
C ALA A 158 -12.00 -26.67 10.88
N ALA A 159 -11.10 -27.60 11.22
CA ALA A 159 -10.85 -28.00 12.61
C ALA A 159 -10.25 -26.86 13.45
N ALA A 160 -9.43 -26.00 12.85
CA ALA A 160 -8.85 -24.83 13.51
C ALA A 160 -9.79 -23.61 13.55
N ARG A 161 -10.92 -23.64 12.83
CA ARG A 161 -11.87 -22.53 12.80
C ARG A 161 -12.53 -22.42 14.18
N PRO A 162 -12.36 -21.29 14.90
CA PRO A 162 -13.08 -21.11 16.15
C PRO A 162 -14.58 -21.19 15.89
N PRO A 163 -15.37 -21.75 16.82
CA PRO A 163 -16.81 -21.81 16.67
C PRO A 163 -17.33 -20.41 16.38
N GLU A 164 -18.21 -20.30 15.40
CA GLU A 164 -18.80 -19.03 14.99
C GLU A 164 -19.71 -18.56 16.13
N VAL A 165 -19.13 -17.83 17.09
CA VAL A 165 -19.88 -17.26 18.20
C VAL A 165 -20.74 -16.16 17.57
N PRO A 166 -22.08 -16.25 17.62
CA PRO A 166 -22.92 -15.17 17.15
C PRO A 166 -22.48 -13.92 17.89
N ARG A 167 -21.94 -12.94 17.15
CA ARG A 167 -21.54 -11.65 17.72
C ARG A 167 -22.81 -11.02 18.28
N ALA A 168 -23.00 -11.17 19.59
CA ALA A 168 -23.96 -10.36 20.32
C ALA A 168 -23.50 -8.91 20.12
N TYR A 169 -24.19 -8.19 19.24
CA TYR A 169 -24.09 -6.75 19.17
C TYR A 169 -24.42 -6.23 20.57
N VAL A 170 -23.49 -5.49 21.16
CA VAL A 170 -23.73 -4.78 22.42
C VAL A 170 -24.82 -3.76 22.13
N THR A 171 -26.09 -4.12 22.39
CA THR A 171 -27.26 -3.25 22.17
C THR A 171 -27.35 -2.13 23.20
N HIS A 172 -26.56 -2.19 24.26
CA HIS A 172 -26.47 -1.16 25.28
C HIS A 172 -25.04 -0.62 25.37
N LEU A 173 -24.76 0.42 24.59
CA LEU A 173 -23.92 1.50 25.13
C LEU A 173 -24.63 1.94 26.41
N THR A 174 -24.08 1.63 27.57
CA THR A 174 -24.60 2.09 28.86
C THR A 174 -24.66 3.62 28.81
N ARG A 175 -25.86 4.15 28.57
CA ARG A 175 -26.09 5.59 28.48
C ARG A 175 -25.80 6.17 29.85
N PHE A 176 -24.98 7.22 29.91
CA PHE A 176 -24.51 7.82 31.16
C PHE A 176 -25.70 8.16 32.08
N ASP A 177 -25.83 7.50 33.23
CA ASP A 177 -26.86 7.81 34.22
C ASP A 177 -26.27 8.73 35.29
N PRO A 178 -26.65 10.02 35.34
CA PRO A 178 -26.13 10.92 36.37
C PRO A 178 -26.33 10.41 37.80
N ASN A 179 -27.35 9.59 38.08
CA ASN A 179 -27.64 9.10 39.43
C ASN A 179 -26.62 8.06 39.93
N GLU A 180 -25.91 7.40 39.01
CA GLU A 180 -24.87 6.42 39.33
C GLU A 180 -23.47 7.05 39.45
N HIS A 181 -23.36 8.36 39.28
CA HIS A 181 -22.09 9.08 39.21
C HIS A 181 -22.02 10.24 40.20
N THR A 182 -20.80 10.56 40.65
CA THR A 182 -20.52 11.69 41.55
C THR A 182 -20.66 13.04 40.84
N VAL A 183 -20.83 14.13 41.60
CA VAL A 183 -20.93 15.50 41.05
C VAL A 183 -19.76 15.82 40.12
N THR A 184 -18.55 15.41 40.50
CA THR A 184 -17.31 15.63 39.76
C THR A 184 -17.27 14.87 38.45
N GLU A 185 -17.76 13.63 38.43
CA GLU A 185 -17.83 12.79 37.22
C GLU A 185 -18.89 13.30 36.26
N VAL A 186 -20.06 13.72 36.77
CA VAL A 186 -21.10 14.36 35.96
C VAL A 186 -20.56 15.64 35.31
N LEU A 187 -19.88 16.50 36.06
CA LEU A 187 -19.28 17.72 35.50
C LEU A 187 -18.16 17.42 34.50
N ALA A 188 -17.37 16.36 34.70
CA ALA A 188 -16.35 15.94 33.74
C ALA A 188 -16.99 15.43 32.44
N HIS A 189 -18.06 14.64 32.53
CA HIS A 189 -18.83 14.15 31.39
C HIS A 189 -19.49 15.30 30.61
N LEU A 190 -20.11 16.26 31.29
CA LEU A 190 -20.76 17.42 30.66
C LEU A 190 -19.79 18.35 29.91
N ARG A 191 -18.47 18.29 30.17
CA ARG A 191 -17.46 19.07 29.43
C ARG A 191 -17.18 18.51 28.03
N THR A 192 -17.38 17.22 27.82
CA THR A 192 -17.06 16.52 26.57
C THR A 192 -18.30 15.98 25.86
N ALA A 193 -19.46 15.99 26.53
CA ALA A 193 -20.72 15.56 25.99
C ALA A 193 -21.28 16.49 24.91
N SER A 194 -22.11 15.93 24.02
CA SER A 194 -22.83 16.70 23.00
C SER A 194 -23.93 17.57 23.62
N ALA A 195 -24.37 18.61 22.91
CA ALA A 195 -25.42 19.51 23.40
C ALA A 195 -26.73 18.78 23.76
N ALA A 196 -27.10 17.76 22.99
CA ALA A 196 -28.28 16.93 23.24
C ALA A 196 -28.15 16.07 24.51
N GLU A 197 -26.94 15.55 24.77
CA GLU A 197 -26.68 14.75 25.96
C GLU A 197 -26.60 15.62 27.23
N ILE A 198 -26.02 16.81 27.11
CA ILE A 198 -26.02 17.82 28.17
C ILE A 198 -27.46 18.17 28.59
N ALA A 199 -28.35 18.44 27.62
CA ALA A 199 -29.75 18.77 27.91
C ALA A 199 -30.49 17.62 28.60
N ARG A 200 -30.24 16.36 28.18
CA ARG A 200 -30.84 15.19 28.82
C ARG A 200 -30.36 15.01 30.26
N VAL A 201 -29.06 15.07 30.49
CA VAL A 201 -28.48 14.89 31.84
C VAL A 201 -28.97 16.00 32.78
N ILE A 202 -29.08 17.24 32.30
CA ILE A 202 -29.64 18.35 33.09
C ILE A 202 -31.13 18.13 33.39
N ALA A 203 -31.93 17.66 32.42
CA ALA A 203 -33.35 17.36 32.64
C ALA A 203 -33.55 16.22 33.68
N LEU A 204 -32.65 15.24 33.68
CA LEU A 204 -32.66 14.17 34.70
C LEU A 204 -32.27 14.71 36.09
N GLU A 205 -31.26 15.57 36.18
CA GLU A 205 -30.85 16.23 37.43
C GLU A 205 -31.90 17.20 37.98
N SER A 206 -32.63 17.90 37.11
CA SER A 206 -33.71 18.81 37.51
C SER A 206 -34.94 18.06 38.01
N SER A 207 -35.27 16.90 37.41
CA SER A 207 -36.39 16.04 37.85
C SER A 207 -36.11 15.27 39.15
N GLY A 208 -34.85 14.94 39.45
CA GLY A 208 -34.46 14.12 40.61
C GLY A 208 -34.03 14.87 41.87
N SER A 209 -33.87 16.20 41.79
CA SER A 209 -33.59 17.13 42.90
C SER A 209 -32.54 16.66 43.94
N LYS A 210 -31.24 16.67 43.61
CA LYS A 210 -30.19 16.57 44.66
C LYS A 210 -28.95 17.46 44.52
N ARG A 211 -28.70 18.14 43.38
CA ARG A 211 -27.39 18.82 43.17
C ARG A 211 -27.47 20.22 42.56
N ALA A 212 -27.87 21.20 43.37
CA ALA A 212 -27.97 22.62 42.99
C ALA A 212 -26.66 23.21 42.39
N GLY A 213 -25.49 22.66 42.75
CA GLY A 213 -24.20 23.09 42.21
C GLY A 213 -23.99 22.82 40.71
N ILE A 214 -24.67 21.81 40.15
CA ILE A 214 -24.61 21.50 38.71
C ILE A 214 -25.56 22.42 37.95
N LEU A 215 -26.79 22.58 38.44
CA LEU A 215 -27.81 23.45 37.83
C LEU A 215 -27.39 24.93 37.79
N LYS A 216 -26.71 25.42 38.84
CA LYS A 216 -26.18 26.80 38.88
C LYS A 216 -25.13 27.09 37.80
N ARG A 217 -24.41 26.06 37.31
CA ARG A 217 -23.39 26.18 36.26
C ARG A 217 -23.97 26.11 34.85
N TYR A 218 -25.22 25.66 34.71
CA TYR A 218 -25.93 25.56 33.44
C TYR A 218 -27.34 26.19 33.54
N PRO A 219 -27.45 27.51 33.84
CA PRO A 219 -28.73 28.18 34.10
C PRO A 219 -29.63 28.29 32.86
N GLU A 220 -29.05 28.27 31.66
CA GLU A 220 -29.74 28.44 30.38
C GLU A 220 -30.47 27.18 29.87
N ARG A 221 -30.41 26.06 30.61
CA ARG A 221 -30.88 24.73 30.13
C ARG A 221 -31.59 23.89 31.20
N GLY A 222 -31.94 24.50 32.33
CA GLY A 222 -32.70 23.88 33.43
C GLY A 222 -34.20 24.07 33.29
#